data_AF-A0A1J9PCH1-F1
#
_entry.id   AF-A0A1J9PCH1-F1
#
_cell.length_a   1.000
_cell.length_b   1.000
_cell.length_c   1.000
_cell.angle_alpha   90.00
_cell.angle_beta   90.00
_cell.angle_gamma   90.00
#
_symmetry.space_group_name_H-M   'P 1'
#
loop_
_entity.id
_entity.type
_entity.pdbx_description
1 polymer ?
#
loop_
_entity_poly.entity_id
_entity_poly.type
_entity_poly.pdbx_seq_one_letter_code
_entity_poly.pdbx_strand_id
1 'polypeptide(L)'
;MPDACCRNAWAEGLSADSAAEEPRFDIVLPAPPESTPTTISSPRLLLRAVRDSDAEGLFAIRSREDAVRTLWPFIPDTDVSATRQWMGRKTFTAPPCAVGLSYQFVIVLADDPSGRIIGTVGINELVPVTTLGYLIHPEEWGKGYATEATSAMIKAWWGLPRRRKSGQRDKLYAICNEKNMASFKVLLKCGFQVVGEQRMEDGAILKNFELERPEWSL
;
A
#
# COMPACT_ATOMS: atom_id res chain seq x y z
N MET A 1 2.85 -15.02 -16.74
CA MET A 1 1.78 -15.82 -16.10
C MET A 1 1.26 -15.00 -14.93
N PRO A 2 -0.04 -14.72 -14.80
CA PRO A 2 -0.49 -13.71 -13.85
C PRO A 2 -0.55 -14.27 -12.42
N ASP A 3 -0.07 -13.46 -11.46
CA ASP A 3 -0.16 -13.63 -10.01
C ASP A 3 -1.60 -13.93 -9.55
N ALA A 4 -1.93 -15.21 -9.48
CA ALA A 4 -3.18 -15.71 -8.90
C ALA A 4 -3.09 -15.83 -7.37
N CYS A 5 -1.89 -15.92 -6.81
CA CYS A 5 -1.71 -16.25 -5.39
C CYS A 5 -2.16 -15.12 -4.44
N CYS A 6 -1.97 -13.84 -4.81
CA CYS A 6 -2.48 -12.72 -4.00
C CYS A 6 -3.99 -12.47 -4.20
N ARG A 7 -4.55 -12.84 -5.37
CA ARG A 7 -5.99 -12.73 -5.60
C ARG A 7 -6.80 -13.77 -4.81
N ASN A 8 -6.20 -14.92 -4.53
CA ASN A 8 -6.87 -16.04 -3.84
C ASN A 8 -6.58 -16.11 -2.33
N ALA A 9 -5.64 -15.31 -1.80
CA ALA A 9 -5.27 -15.34 -0.38
C ALA A 9 -6.42 -14.96 0.58
N TRP A 10 -7.48 -14.32 0.07
CA TRP A 10 -8.69 -13.98 0.83
C TRP A 10 -9.85 -14.98 0.64
N ALA A 11 -9.74 -15.90 -0.33
CA ALA A 11 -10.85 -16.74 -0.78
C ALA A 11 -10.76 -18.20 -0.30
N GLU A 12 -9.57 -18.72 -0.01
CA GLU A 12 -9.41 -20.13 0.32
C GLU A 12 -9.59 -20.40 1.82
N GLY A 13 -10.85 -20.56 2.20
CA GLY A 13 -11.28 -21.03 3.52
C GLY A 13 -12.78 -21.27 3.69
N LEU A 14 -13.58 -21.29 2.61
CA LEU A 14 -15.04 -21.35 2.70
C LEU A 14 -15.59 -22.50 1.86
N SER A 15 -16.21 -23.46 2.54
CA SER A 15 -17.01 -24.52 1.93
C SER A 15 -18.15 -23.92 1.11
N ALA A 16 -18.36 -24.45 -0.09
CA ALA A 16 -19.46 -24.07 -0.96
C ALA A 16 -20.80 -24.51 -0.36
N ASP A 17 -21.53 -23.58 0.24
CA ASP A 17 -22.99 -23.58 0.14
C ASP A 17 -23.62 -22.24 0.57
N SER A 18 -24.66 -21.88 -0.19
CA SER A 18 -25.68 -20.84 0.04
C SER A 18 -25.42 -19.41 -0.48
N ALA A 19 -26.40 -18.99 -1.30
CA ALA A 19 -26.93 -17.65 -1.59
C ALA A 19 -25.96 -16.45 -1.59
N ALA A 20 -25.94 -15.72 -2.72
CA ALA A 20 -25.25 -14.44 -2.96
C ALA A 20 -25.02 -13.60 -1.68
N GLU A 21 -23.88 -13.81 -1.02
CA GLU A 21 -23.46 -13.02 0.12
C GLU A 21 -23.15 -11.60 -0.35
N GLU A 22 -23.72 -10.61 0.35
CA GLU A 22 -23.27 -9.22 0.24
C GLU A 22 -21.74 -9.16 0.43
N PRO A 23 -21.02 -8.24 -0.25
CA PRO A 23 -19.57 -8.19 -0.13
C PRO A 23 -19.19 -8.08 1.35
N ARG A 24 -18.45 -9.08 1.84
CA ARG A 24 -18.02 -9.25 3.25
C ARG A 24 -17.19 -8.07 3.79
N PHE A 25 -16.82 -7.11 2.95
CA PHE A 25 -16.01 -5.96 3.27
C PHE A 25 -16.68 -4.67 2.80
N ASP A 26 -16.87 -3.75 3.76
CA ASP A 26 -17.41 -2.42 3.51
C ASP A 26 -16.34 -1.54 2.85
N ILE A 27 -16.33 -1.47 1.52
CA ILE A 27 -15.40 -0.61 0.80
C ILE A 27 -15.92 0.84 0.84
N VAL A 28 -15.34 1.65 1.72
CA VAL A 28 -15.63 3.10 1.79
C VAL A 28 -14.63 3.85 0.93
N LEU A 29 -15.06 4.28 -0.26
CA LEU A 29 -14.21 5.06 -1.14
C LEU A 29 -14.31 6.57 -0.85
N PRO A 30 -13.18 7.29 -0.95
CA PRO A 30 -13.22 8.73 -0.96
C PRO A 30 -14.00 9.30 -2.15
N ALA A 31 -14.50 10.53 -2.00
CA ALA A 31 -15.20 11.32 -3.00
C ALA A 31 -14.24 11.70 -4.16
N PRO A 32 -14.74 12.32 -5.27
CA PRO A 32 -14.13 12.18 -6.58
C PRO A 32 -12.67 12.66 -6.70
N PRO A 33 -11.97 12.20 -7.77
CA PRO A 33 -10.52 12.30 -7.94
C PRO A 33 -9.95 13.71 -7.86
N GLU A 34 -10.77 14.70 -8.21
CA GLU A 34 -10.45 16.13 -8.19
C GLU A 34 -10.02 16.64 -6.80
N SER A 35 -10.38 15.91 -5.74
CA SER A 35 -9.99 16.18 -4.36
C SER A 35 -8.70 15.47 -3.91
N THR A 36 -8.09 14.65 -4.77
CA THR A 36 -6.90 13.87 -4.42
C THR A 36 -5.66 14.77 -4.39
N PRO A 37 -4.94 14.85 -3.26
CA PRO A 37 -3.67 15.55 -3.22
C PRO A 37 -2.69 14.93 -4.21
N THR A 38 -2.17 15.72 -5.13
CA THR A 38 -1.08 15.30 -6.02
C THR A 38 0.26 15.30 -5.31
N THR A 39 0.34 15.95 -4.15
CA THR A 39 1.51 16.08 -3.29
C THR A 39 1.09 16.07 -1.81
N ILE A 40 1.87 15.41 -0.96
CA ILE A 40 1.72 15.38 0.50
C ILE A 40 3.07 15.74 1.11
N SER A 41 3.11 16.75 1.98
CA SER A 41 4.34 17.15 2.68
C SER A 41 4.35 16.64 4.12
N SER A 42 5.53 16.27 4.60
CA SER A 42 5.83 15.98 6.01
C SER A 42 7.07 16.77 6.43
N PRO A 43 7.51 16.70 7.71
CA PRO A 43 8.67 17.47 8.17
C PRO A 43 9.95 17.31 7.34
N ARG A 44 10.23 16.10 6.82
CA ARG A 44 11.45 15.80 6.05
C ARG A 44 11.17 15.30 4.64
N LEU A 45 9.94 14.93 4.32
CA LEU A 45 9.61 14.24 3.07
C LEU A 45 8.61 15.04 2.24
N LEU A 46 8.75 14.86 0.92
CA LEU A 46 7.74 15.21 -0.05
C LEU A 46 7.27 13.92 -0.73
N LEU A 47 5.99 13.62 -0.60
CA LEU A 47 5.34 12.52 -1.31
C LEU A 47 4.67 13.10 -2.54
N ARG A 48 5.03 12.63 -3.73
CA ARG A 48 4.45 13.11 -5.00
C ARG A 48 3.88 11.95 -5.79
N ALA A 49 2.73 12.15 -6.43
CA ALA A 49 2.14 11.13 -7.30
C ALA A 49 3.17 10.62 -8.32
N VAL A 50 3.22 9.29 -8.49
CA VAL A 50 4.12 8.61 -9.43
C VAL A 50 3.84 9.09 -10.86
N ARG A 51 4.89 9.34 -11.63
CA ARG A 51 4.86 9.70 -13.05
C ARG A 51 5.65 8.67 -13.85
N ASP A 52 5.36 8.59 -15.15
CA ASP A 52 6.06 7.68 -16.06
C ASP A 52 7.59 7.89 -16.05
N SER A 53 8.04 9.14 -15.90
CA SER A 53 9.46 9.52 -15.78
C SER A 53 10.14 9.05 -14.48
N ASP A 54 9.39 8.53 -13.50
CA ASP A 54 9.95 8.04 -12.24
C ASP A 54 10.44 6.59 -12.35
N ALA A 55 10.21 5.91 -13.49
CA ALA A 55 10.50 4.50 -13.68
C ALA A 55 11.97 4.16 -13.43
N GLU A 56 12.91 4.97 -13.90
CA GLU A 56 14.35 4.73 -13.74
C GLU A 56 14.77 4.86 -12.27
N GLY A 57 14.27 5.87 -11.56
CA GLY A 57 14.55 6.05 -10.13
C GLY A 57 13.92 4.97 -9.26
N LEU A 58 12.72 4.49 -9.63
CA LEU A 58 12.08 3.36 -8.98
C LEU A 58 12.78 2.04 -9.26
N PHE A 59 13.25 1.84 -10.49
CA PHE A 59 14.03 0.66 -10.89
C PHE A 59 15.33 0.56 -10.08
N ALA A 60 15.99 1.69 -9.77
CA ALA A 60 17.17 1.71 -8.92
C ALA A 60 16.92 1.14 -7.51
N ILE A 61 15.67 1.12 -7.04
CA ILE A 61 15.26 0.48 -5.79
C ILE A 61 14.79 -0.96 -6.05
N ARG A 62 13.86 -1.14 -7.00
CA ARG A 62 13.14 -2.39 -7.25
C ARG A 62 13.98 -3.48 -7.91
N SER A 63 15.12 -3.14 -8.52
CA SER A 63 16.09 -4.11 -9.03
C SER A 63 17.01 -4.70 -7.96
N ARG A 64 17.03 -4.12 -6.75
CA ARG A 64 17.93 -4.57 -5.69
C ARG A 64 17.32 -5.73 -4.90
N GLU A 65 18.09 -6.79 -4.73
CA GLU A 65 17.67 -7.95 -3.93
C GLU A 65 17.33 -7.58 -2.48
N ASP A 66 18.16 -6.77 -1.82
CA ASP A 66 17.94 -6.37 -0.44
C ASP A 66 16.62 -5.59 -0.27
N ALA A 67 16.31 -4.69 -1.20
CA ALA A 67 15.05 -3.96 -1.21
C ALA A 67 13.85 -4.89 -1.40
N VAL A 68 13.85 -5.74 -2.42
CA VAL A 68 12.67 -6.59 -2.73
C VAL A 68 12.49 -7.75 -1.77
N ARG A 69 13.51 -8.15 -1.00
CA ARG A 69 13.38 -9.09 0.14
C ARG A 69 12.44 -8.59 1.24
N THR A 70 12.02 -7.33 1.18
CA THR A 70 10.98 -6.76 2.07
C THR A 70 9.58 -6.78 1.46
N LEU A 71 9.46 -7.09 0.17
CA LEU A 71 8.21 -7.11 -0.61
C LEU A 71 7.69 -8.53 -0.80
N TRP A 72 6.46 -8.67 -1.26
CA TRP A 72 5.95 -9.93 -1.78
C TRP A 72 5.28 -9.71 -3.13
N PRO A 73 5.57 -10.54 -4.15
CA PRO A 73 6.58 -11.60 -4.16
C PRO A 73 8.03 -11.05 -4.16
N PHE A 74 8.99 -11.87 -3.71
CA PHE A 74 10.43 -11.53 -3.61
C PHE A 74 11.13 -11.57 -4.98
N ILE A 75 10.70 -10.75 -5.94
CA ILE A 75 11.22 -10.78 -7.31
C ILE A 75 11.78 -9.40 -7.66
N PRO A 76 13.11 -9.26 -7.86
CA PRO A 76 13.68 -8.03 -8.39
C PRO A 76 13.17 -7.76 -9.81
N ASP A 77 12.90 -6.49 -10.10
CA ASP A 77 12.60 -6.08 -11.47
C ASP A 77 13.86 -6.28 -12.34
N THR A 78 13.71 -6.91 -13.50
CA THR A 78 14.84 -7.25 -14.40
C THR A 78 15.33 -6.05 -15.22
N ASP A 79 14.42 -5.13 -15.52
CA ASP A 79 14.68 -3.91 -16.28
C ASP A 79 13.65 -2.82 -15.93
N VAL A 80 13.83 -1.62 -16.49
CA VAL A 80 12.93 -0.49 -16.28
C VAL A 80 11.51 -0.79 -16.81
N SER A 81 11.36 -1.66 -17.82
CA SER A 81 10.05 -2.05 -18.34
C SER A 81 9.24 -2.86 -17.32
N ALA A 82 9.89 -3.76 -16.57
CA ALA A 82 9.27 -4.46 -15.45
C ALA A 82 8.76 -3.48 -14.38
N THR A 83 9.55 -2.43 -14.06
CA THR A 83 9.10 -1.37 -13.15
C THR A 83 7.91 -0.58 -13.72
N ARG A 84 7.92 -0.25 -15.01
CA ARG A 84 6.78 0.42 -15.67
C ARG A 84 5.51 -0.45 -15.63
N GLN A 85 5.64 -1.76 -15.81
CA GLN A 85 4.52 -2.69 -15.65
C GLN A 85 3.98 -2.70 -14.22
N TRP A 86 4.86 -2.70 -13.22
CA TRP A 86 4.45 -2.55 -11.82
C TRP A 86 3.71 -1.23 -11.59
N MET A 87 4.23 -0.10 -12.11
CA MET A 87 3.57 1.21 -12.02
C MET A 87 2.16 1.18 -12.65
N GLY A 88 2.02 0.57 -13.83
CA GLY A 88 0.72 0.43 -14.51
C GLY A 88 -0.30 -0.39 -13.73
N ARG A 89 0.14 -1.41 -12.98
CA ARG A 89 -0.74 -2.22 -12.10
C ARG A 89 -1.26 -1.44 -10.88
N LYS A 90 -0.70 -0.26 -10.60
CA LYS A 90 -1.14 0.60 -9.49
C LYS A 90 -2.26 1.55 -9.86
N THR A 91 -2.67 1.55 -11.12
CA THR A 91 -3.91 2.18 -11.56
C THR A 91 -5.07 1.22 -11.31
N PHE A 92 -6.07 1.64 -10.54
CA PHE A 92 -7.19 0.77 -10.23
C PHE A 92 -8.04 0.51 -11.47
N THR A 93 -8.48 -0.75 -11.59
CA THR A 93 -9.44 -1.21 -12.59
C THR A 93 -10.80 -1.55 -11.97
N ALA A 94 -10.89 -1.51 -10.65
CA ALA A 94 -12.10 -1.69 -9.88
C ALA A 94 -11.99 -1.00 -8.50
N PRO A 95 -13.12 -0.61 -7.89
CA PRO A 95 -14.48 -0.64 -8.47
C PRO A 95 -14.69 0.49 -9.49
N PRO A 96 -15.81 0.51 -10.25
CA PRO A 96 -16.03 1.44 -11.36
C PRO A 96 -15.76 2.92 -11.06
N CYS A 97 -16.08 3.39 -9.85
CA CYS A 97 -15.85 4.78 -9.44
C CYS A 97 -14.39 5.13 -9.11
N ALA A 98 -13.49 4.15 -9.08
CA ALA A 98 -12.05 4.34 -8.88
C ALA A 98 -11.21 4.00 -10.12
N VAL A 99 -11.85 3.58 -11.23
CA VAL A 99 -11.14 3.19 -12.45
C VAL A 99 -10.29 4.35 -12.97
N GLY A 100 -9.02 4.08 -13.25
CA GLY A 100 -8.07 5.07 -13.74
C GLY A 100 -7.38 5.88 -12.64
N LEU A 101 -7.76 5.69 -11.37
CA LEU A 101 -7.10 6.36 -10.24
C LEU A 101 -5.90 5.58 -9.74
N SER A 102 -4.96 6.31 -9.13
CA SER A 102 -3.82 5.74 -8.42
C SER A 102 -3.52 6.62 -7.22
N TYR A 103 -3.31 5.99 -6.06
CA TYR A 103 -2.83 6.65 -4.84
C TYR A 103 -1.42 6.18 -4.52
N GLN A 104 -0.55 6.13 -5.53
CA GLN A 104 0.87 5.81 -5.37
C GLN A 104 1.71 7.07 -5.45
N PHE A 105 2.60 7.20 -4.49
CA PHE A 105 3.51 8.33 -4.36
C PHE A 105 4.95 7.84 -4.33
N VAL A 106 5.82 8.56 -5.04
CA VAL A 106 7.26 8.50 -4.78
C VAL A 106 7.57 9.31 -3.53
N ILE A 107 8.58 8.88 -2.78
CA ILE A 107 9.10 9.55 -1.61
C ILE A 107 10.41 10.22 -2.01
N VAL A 108 10.52 11.53 -1.80
CA VAL A 108 11.77 12.29 -1.93
C VAL A 108 12.05 13.05 -0.63
N LEU A 109 13.32 13.34 -0.35
CA LEU A 109 13.69 14.24 0.73
C LEU A 109 13.31 15.67 0.35
N ALA A 110 12.69 16.41 1.27
CA ALA A 110 12.19 17.76 0.99
C ALA A 110 13.32 18.77 0.76
N ASP A 111 14.50 18.52 1.32
CA ASP A 111 15.71 19.36 1.24
C ASP A 111 16.72 18.89 0.18
N ASP A 112 16.44 17.80 -0.54
CA ASP A 112 17.31 17.28 -1.59
C ASP A 112 16.98 17.92 -2.96
N PRO A 113 17.83 18.84 -3.48
CA PRO A 113 17.59 19.49 -4.75
C PRO A 113 17.69 18.55 -5.94
N SER A 114 18.31 17.37 -5.79
CA SER A 114 18.38 16.37 -6.86
C SER A 114 17.03 15.67 -7.07
N GLY A 115 16.13 15.72 -6.08
CA GLY A 115 14.85 15.04 -6.11
C GLY A 115 14.99 13.52 -6.18
N ARG A 116 16.06 12.94 -5.64
CA ARG A 116 16.28 11.49 -5.65
C ARG A 116 15.11 10.77 -5.00
N ILE A 117 14.58 9.77 -5.69
CA ILE A 117 13.54 8.89 -5.16
C ILE A 117 14.18 7.97 -4.12
N ILE A 118 13.69 8.06 -2.89
CA ILE A 118 14.13 7.22 -1.76
C ILE A 118 13.13 6.11 -1.42
N GLY A 119 12.00 6.05 -2.11
CA GLY A 119 10.99 5.02 -1.87
C GLY A 119 9.65 5.29 -2.53
N THR A 120 8.68 4.45 -2.19
CA THR A 120 7.27 4.62 -2.55
C THR A 120 6.36 4.36 -1.36
N VAL A 121 5.19 4.97 -1.36
CA VAL A 121 4.11 4.71 -0.41
C VAL A 121 2.77 4.92 -1.11
N GLY A 122 1.76 4.12 -0.77
CA GLY A 122 0.44 4.31 -1.35
C GLY A 122 -0.56 3.22 -1.05
N ILE A 123 -1.74 3.36 -1.66
CA ILE A 123 -2.79 2.34 -1.62
C ILE A 123 -2.59 1.36 -2.77
N ASN A 124 -2.37 0.10 -2.43
CA ASN A 124 -2.10 -0.99 -3.37
C ASN A 124 -3.39 -1.51 -4.00
N GLU A 125 -4.42 -1.72 -3.19
CA GLU A 125 -5.70 -2.30 -3.61
C GLU A 125 -6.85 -1.59 -2.87
N LEU A 126 -8.03 -1.57 -3.49
CA LEU A 126 -9.27 -1.09 -2.88
C LEU A 126 -10.25 -2.24 -2.60
N VAL A 127 -10.12 -3.33 -3.34
CA VAL A 127 -11.01 -4.51 -3.35
C VAL A 127 -10.12 -5.75 -3.27
N PRO A 128 -10.45 -6.75 -2.42
CA PRO A 128 -11.61 -6.81 -1.54
C PRO A 128 -11.53 -5.87 -0.33
N VAL A 129 -10.33 -5.43 0.03
CA VAL A 129 -10.06 -4.51 1.14
C VAL A 129 -9.08 -3.42 0.71
N THR A 130 -9.10 -2.27 1.39
CA THR A 130 -8.15 -1.19 1.11
C THR A 130 -6.80 -1.50 1.74
N THR A 131 -5.76 -1.74 0.94
CA THR A 131 -4.42 -2.10 1.44
C THR A 131 -3.41 -0.99 1.21
N LEU A 132 -2.59 -0.69 2.22
CA LEU A 132 -1.46 0.23 2.16
C LEU A 132 -0.16 -0.55 2.00
N GLY A 133 0.76 -0.03 1.19
CA GLY A 133 2.12 -0.53 1.10
C GLY A 133 3.15 0.58 0.95
N TYR A 134 4.41 0.23 1.17
CA TYR A 134 5.54 1.10 0.98
C TYR A 134 6.81 0.29 0.67
N LEU A 135 7.78 0.97 0.09
CA LEU A 135 9.13 0.48 -0.17
C LEU A 135 10.11 1.61 0.10
N ILE A 136 11.23 1.34 0.76
CA ILE A 136 12.27 2.34 1.02
C ILE A 136 13.59 1.82 0.47
N HIS A 137 14.36 2.71 -0.15
CA HIS A 137 15.71 2.44 -0.60
C HIS A 137 16.57 1.95 0.59
N PRO A 138 17.34 0.86 0.46
CA PRO A 138 18.09 0.27 1.58
C PRO A 138 19.02 1.22 2.34
N GLU A 139 19.71 2.11 1.63
CA GLU A 139 20.56 3.17 2.23
C GLU A 139 19.80 4.17 3.12
N GLU A 140 18.47 4.16 3.05
CA GLU A 140 17.57 5.07 3.76
C GLU A 140 16.84 4.36 4.91
N TRP A 141 17.14 3.08 5.14
CA TRP A 141 16.62 2.33 6.28
C TRP A 141 17.19 2.84 7.62
N GLY A 142 16.44 2.62 8.70
CA GLY A 142 16.84 3.05 10.05
C GLY A 142 16.70 4.55 10.33
N LYS A 143 16.43 5.39 9.32
CA LYS A 143 16.30 6.86 9.45
C LYS A 143 14.87 7.34 9.80
N GLY A 144 13.93 6.41 9.92
CA GLY A 144 12.53 6.68 10.25
C GLY A 144 11.65 7.14 9.08
N TYR A 145 12.18 7.20 7.86
CA TYR A 145 11.42 7.68 6.69
C TYR A 145 10.22 6.81 6.33
N ALA A 146 10.30 5.49 6.51
CA ALA A 146 9.15 4.60 6.33
C ALA A 146 7.98 5.02 7.23
N THR A 147 8.21 5.18 8.54
CA THR A 147 7.19 5.60 9.50
C THR A 147 6.61 6.97 9.16
N GLU A 148 7.47 7.93 8.79
CA GLU A 148 7.02 9.27 8.43
C GLU A 148 6.17 9.28 7.15
N ALA A 149 6.63 8.61 6.09
CA ALA A 149 5.91 8.51 4.82
C ALA A 149 4.57 7.78 4.99
N THR A 150 4.58 6.65 5.70
CA THR A 150 3.36 5.89 6.00
C THR A 150 2.39 6.76 6.79
N SER A 151 2.83 7.46 7.84
CA SER A 151 1.98 8.34 8.66
C SER A 151 1.39 9.52 7.87
N ALA A 152 2.16 10.11 6.96
CA ALA A 152 1.68 11.19 6.10
C ALA A 152 0.65 10.70 5.08
N MET A 153 0.89 9.55 4.44
CA MET A 153 -0.06 8.92 3.52
C MET A 153 -1.37 8.54 4.22
N ILE A 154 -1.23 7.98 5.42
CA ILE A 154 -2.27 7.72 6.42
C ILE A 154 -3.16 8.96 6.57
N LYS A 155 -2.58 10.06 7.06
CA LYS A 155 -3.31 11.30 7.31
C LYS A 155 -4.02 11.83 6.05
N ALA A 156 -3.33 11.80 4.90
CA ALA A 156 -3.91 12.22 3.63
C ALA A 156 -5.11 11.34 3.23
N TRP A 157 -4.98 10.02 3.36
CA TRP A 157 -6.05 9.07 3.03
C TRP A 157 -7.33 9.33 3.81
N TRP A 158 -7.26 9.49 5.13
CA TRP A 158 -8.45 9.81 5.93
C TRP A 158 -8.96 11.23 5.74
N GLY A 159 -8.12 12.16 5.29
CA GLY A 159 -8.52 13.52 4.94
C GLY A 159 -9.38 13.61 3.68
N LEU A 160 -9.36 12.59 2.81
CA LEU A 160 -10.21 12.59 1.62
C LEU A 160 -11.70 12.51 2.01
N PRO A 161 -12.60 13.27 1.37
CA PRO A 161 -14.01 13.28 1.76
C PRO A 161 -14.63 11.88 1.61
N ARG A 162 -15.51 11.45 2.52
CA ARG A 162 -16.19 10.15 2.40
C ARG A 162 -17.65 10.31 1.99
N ARG A 163 -18.12 9.44 1.09
CA ARG A 163 -19.56 9.28 0.86
C ARG A 163 -20.12 8.52 2.06
N ARG A 164 -20.90 9.21 2.90
CA ARG A 164 -21.46 8.64 4.13
C ARG A 164 -22.31 7.40 3.81
N LYS A 165 -21.90 6.24 4.31
CA LYS A 165 -22.78 5.12 4.59
C LYS A 165 -22.81 4.95 6.09
N SER A 166 -23.99 5.02 6.70
CA SER A 166 -24.15 4.81 8.14
C SER A 166 -23.78 3.36 8.49
N GLY A 167 -23.02 3.17 9.58
CA GLY A 167 -22.75 1.85 10.17
C GLY A 167 -21.52 1.09 9.65
N GLN A 168 -20.79 1.62 8.65
CA GLN A 168 -19.62 0.95 8.08
C GLN A 168 -18.31 1.49 8.67
N ARG A 169 -17.43 0.60 9.16
CA ARG A 169 -16.10 0.98 9.65
C ARG A 169 -15.13 1.16 8.48
N ASP A 170 -14.52 2.33 8.37
CA ASP A 170 -13.49 2.63 7.37
C ASP A 170 -12.12 2.18 7.89
N LYS A 171 -11.57 1.11 7.29
CA LYS A 171 -10.32 0.48 7.71
C LYS A 171 -9.28 0.48 6.59
N LEU A 172 -8.03 0.68 6.96
CA LEU A 172 -6.86 0.35 6.14
C LEU A 172 -6.27 -0.97 6.60
N TYR A 173 -5.79 -1.76 5.65
CA TYR A 173 -5.10 -3.01 5.89
C TYR A 173 -3.66 -2.96 5.41
N ALA A 174 -2.80 -3.78 6.00
CA ALA A 174 -1.46 -4.03 5.50
C ALA A 174 -1.09 -5.50 5.74
N ILE A 175 -0.22 -6.03 4.90
CA ILE A 175 0.30 -7.39 5.04
C ILE A 175 1.80 -7.28 5.20
N CYS A 176 2.37 -7.98 6.17
CA CYS A 176 3.79 -8.00 6.42
C CYS A 176 4.26 -9.41 6.72
N ASN A 177 5.33 -9.86 6.07
CA ASN A 177 6.01 -11.08 6.48
C ASN A 177 6.52 -10.90 7.92
N GLU A 178 6.26 -11.86 8.81
CA GLU A 178 6.65 -11.74 10.23
C GLU A 178 8.16 -11.58 10.43
N LYS A 179 8.96 -12.09 9.49
CA LYS A 179 10.42 -11.97 9.49
C LYS A 179 10.88 -10.55 9.13
N ASN A 180 10.04 -9.76 8.47
CA ASN A 180 10.30 -8.35 8.19
C ASN A 180 9.96 -7.48 9.41
N MET A 181 10.78 -7.62 10.46
CA MET A 181 10.59 -6.92 11.73
C MET A 181 10.68 -5.39 11.60
N ALA A 182 11.38 -4.88 10.58
CA ALA A 182 11.46 -3.45 10.31
C ALA A 182 10.07 -2.89 9.91
N SER A 183 9.44 -3.49 8.90
CA SER A 183 8.09 -3.10 8.48
C SER A 183 7.04 -3.38 9.55
N PHE A 184 7.18 -4.47 10.31
CA PHE A 184 6.32 -4.76 11.46
C PHE A 184 6.31 -3.60 12.48
N LYS A 185 7.50 -3.11 12.87
CA LYS A 185 7.64 -1.95 13.77
C LYS A 185 7.09 -0.66 13.17
N VAL A 186 7.24 -0.45 11.87
CA VAL A 186 6.67 0.73 11.18
C VAL A 186 5.15 0.70 11.27
N LEU A 187 4.52 -0.43 10.97
CA LEU A 187 3.05 -0.57 11.03
C LEU A 187 2.54 -0.31 12.45
N LEU A 188 3.14 -0.90 13.48
CA LEU A 188 2.78 -0.63 14.88
C LEU A 188 2.92 0.85 15.26
N LYS A 189 4.02 1.50 14.87
CA LYS A 189 4.22 2.94 15.13
C LYS A 189 3.20 3.83 14.43
N CYS A 190 2.64 3.36 13.31
CA CYS A 190 1.59 4.06 12.57
C CYS A 190 0.18 3.74 13.11
N GLY A 191 0.07 2.98 14.20
CA GLY A 191 -1.21 2.66 14.86
C GLY A 191 -1.89 1.38 14.36
N PHE A 192 -1.32 0.68 13.38
CA PHE A 192 -1.87 -0.60 12.94
C PHE A 192 -1.78 -1.65 14.05
N GLN A 193 -2.74 -2.57 14.08
CA GLN A 193 -2.80 -3.70 14.99
C GLN A 193 -2.85 -5.00 14.20
N VAL A 194 -2.25 -6.07 14.75
CA VAL A 194 -2.31 -7.40 14.14
C VAL A 194 -3.68 -8.02 14.41
N VAL A 195 -4.34 -8.50 13.36
CA VAL A 195 -5.69 -9.11 13.44
C VAL A 195 -5.77 -10.52 12.87
N GLY A 196 -4.68 -11.00 12.28
CA GLY A 196 -4.61 -12.36 11.80
C GLY A 196 -3.27 -12.70 11.19
N GLU A 197 -3.16 -13.93 10.72
CA GLU A 197 -1.99 -14.43 10.03
C GLU A 197 -2.38 -15.45 8.97
N GLN A 198 -1.51 -15.62 7.99
CA GLN A 198 -1.62 -16.64 6.95
C GLN A 198 -0.28 -17.33 6.78
N ARG A 199 -0.32 -18.66 6.60
CA ARG A 199 0.85 -19.46 6.26
C ARG A 199 0.86 -19.75 4.75
N MET A 200 1.95 -19.41 4.10
CA MET A 200 2.19 -19.71 2.68
C MET A 200 2.69 -21.15 2.51
N GLU A 201 2.59 -21.68 1.28
CA GLU A 201 3.08 -23.02 0.93
C GLU A 201 4.58 -23.19 1.20
N ASP A 202 5.36 -22.12 1.01
CA ASP A 202 6.81 -22.09 1.30
C ASP A 202 7.14 -21.96 2.80
N GLY A 203 6.10 -21.94 3.66
CA GLY A 203 6.22 -21.82 5.11
C GLY A 203 6.41 -20.39 5.61
N ALA A 204 6.40 -19.37 4.74
CA ALA A 204 6.38 -17.98 5.17
C ALA A 204 5.08 -17.68 5.95
N ILE A 205 5.19 -16.89 7.02
CA ILE A 205 4.04 -16.41 7.79
C ILE A 205 3.85 -14.93 7.48
N LEU A 206 2.69 -14.60 6.94
CA LEU A 206 2.25 -13.25 6.67
C LEU A 206 1.30 -12.81 7.79
N LYS A 207 1.56 -11.66 8.39
CA LYS A 207 0.73 -11.05 9.44
C LYS A 207 -0.16 -10.00 8.80
N ASN A 208 -1.45 -10.08 9.10
CA ASN A 208 -2.46 -9.16 8.63
C ASN A 208 -2.67 -8.07 9.68
N PHE A 209 -2.54 -6.82 9.24
CA PHE A 209 -2.70 -5.64 10.06
C PHE A 209 -3.94 -4.87 9.64
N GLU A 210 -4.61 -4.24 10.60
CA GLU A 210 -5.67 -3.27 10.34
C GLU A 210 -5.46 -1.97 11.12
N LEU A 211 -6.02 -0.89 10.59
CA LEU A 211 -6.07 0.44 11.19
C LEU A 211 -7.42 1.06 10.89
N GLU A 212 -8.21 1.28 11.94
CA GLU A 212 -9.53 1.90 11.85
C GLU A 212 -9.43 3.42 11.83
N ARG A 213 -10.28 4.08 11.03
CA ARG A 213 -10.37 5.54 10.98
C ARG A 213 -10.73 6.08 12.37
N PRO A 214 -9.98 7.08 12.91
CA PRO A 214 -10.23 7.61 14.25
C PRO A 214 -11.64 8.15 14.48
N GLU A 215 -12.25 8.81 13.50
CA GLU A 215 -13.62 9.36 13.61
C GLU A 215 -14.73 8.30 13.74
N TRP A 216 -14.40 7.02 13.56
CA TRP A 216 -15.32 5.88 13.73
C TRP A 216 -15.00 5.03 14.97
N SER A 217 -13.90 5.35 15.65
CA SER A 217 -13.55 4.75 16.92
C SER A 217 -14.39 5.45 18.00
N LEU A 218 -15.35 4.71 18.57
CA LEU A 218 -16.24 5.15 19.66
C LEU A 218 -15.47 5.81 20.81
#